data_AF-A0A7S4LWM2-F1
#
_entry.id   AF-A0A7S4LWM2-F1
#
_cell.length_a   1.000
_cell.length_b   1.000
_cell.length_c   1.000
_cell.angle_alpha   90.00
_cell.angle_beta   90.00
_cell.angle_gamma   90.00
#
_symmetry.space_group_name_H-M   'P 1'
#
loop_
_entity.id
_entity.type
_entity.pdbx_description
1 polymer ?
#
loop_
_entity_poly.entity_id
_entity_poly.type
_entity_poly.pdbx_seq_one_letter_code
_entity_poly.pdbx_strand_id
1 'polypeptide(L)'
;MAHEIYRHWLPEEEHHSDHAKKLAGITSRLQNVMLTENITADELVGCARVVRRNHASFKAMEKNERPPAVSPSENNDYFCSFCGKGNNEVSKMVTAPKVYICNECVELCEDIITGFRDN
;
A
#
# COMPACT_ATOMS: atom_id res chain seq x y z
N MET A 1 12.95 1.09 25.89
CA MET A 1 12.69 2.24 25.00
C MET A 1 11.62 1.94 23.94
N ALA A 2 11.69 0.86 23.14
CA ALA A 2 10.58 0.50 22.23
C ALA A 2 9.27 0.09 22.94
N HIS A 3 9.37 -0.44 24.17
CA HIS A 3 8.23 -0.92 24.96
C HIS A 3 7.35 0.20 25.56
N GLU A 4 7.86 1.44 25.65
CA GLU A 4 7.13 2.56 26.26
C GLU A 4 6.26 3.32 25.26
N ILE A 5 6.66 3.37 23.98
CA ILE A 5 5.90 4.04 22.91
C ILE A 5 4.54 3.35 22.68
N TYR A 6 4.47 2.02 22.88
CA TYR A 6 3.24 1.26 22.68
C TYR A 6 2.20 1.39 23.80
N ARG A 7 2.60 1.84 25.00
CA ARG A 7 1.62 2.06 26.09
C ARG A 7 0.64 3.18 25.78
N HIS A 8 1.00 4.15 24.93
CA HIS A 8 0.12 5.27 24.56
C HIS A 8 -0.89 4.93 23.47
N TRP A 9 -0.71 3.83 22.74
CA TRP A 9 -1.64 3.34 21.70
C TRP A 9 -2.56 2.21 22.20
N LEU A 10 -2.39 1.77 23.45
CA LEU A 10 -3.32 0.88 24.13
C LEU A 10 -4.22 1.72 25.04
N PRO A 11 -5.52 1.86 24.76
CA PRO A 11 -6.43 2.46 25.72
C PRO A 11 -6.40 1.66 27.04
N GLU A 12 -6.48 2.37 28.16
CA GLU A 12 -6.36 1.84 29.52
C GLU A 12 -7.33 0.66 29.77
N GLU A 13 -6.85 -0.30 30.55
CA GLU A 13 -7.46 -1.61 30.76
C GLU A 13 -8.91 -1.54 31.26
N GLU A 14 -9.83 -2.11 30.48
CA GLU A 14 -10.94 -2.91 31.01
C GLU A 14 -11.50 -3.80 29.87
N HIS A 15 -11.33 -5.11 30.00
CA HIS A 15 -11.90 -6.14 29.10
C HIS A 15 -11.27 -6.30 27.70
N HIS A 16 -9.95 -6.48 27.63
CA HIS A 16 -9.34 -7.02 26.41
C HIS A 16 -9.75 -8.49 26.20
N SER A 17 -10.69 -8.71 25.27
CA SER A 17 -11.01 -10.05 24.74
C SER A 17 -9.73 -10.78 24.29
N ASP A 18 -9.72 -12.11 24.32
CA ASP A 18 -8.58 -12.91 23.84
C ASP A 18 -8.17 -12.56 22.39
N HIS A 19 -9.14 -12.07 21.61
CA HIS A 19 -8.90 -11.54 20.27
C HIS A 19 -7.99 -10.30 20.29
N ALA A 20 -8.25 -9.34 21.19
CA ALA A 20 -7.44 -8.14 21.33
C ALA A 20 -5.99 -8.46 21.77
N LYS A 21 -5.81 -9.45 22.65
CA LYS A 21 -4.47 -9.93 23.05
C LYS A 21 -3.70 -10.55 21.88
N LYS A 22 -4.37 -11.36 21.05
CA LYS A 22 -3.78 -11.94 19.83
C LYS A 22 -3.36 -10.86 18.85
N LEU A 23 -4.22 -9.88 18.60
CA LEU A 23 -3.92 -8.75 17.72
C LEU A 23 -2.71 -7.95 18.22
N ALA A 24 -2.65 -7.64 19.52
CA ALA A 24 -1.50 -6.96 20.11
C ALA A 24 -0.19 -7.75 19.89
N GLY A 25 -0.20 -9.07 20.11
CA GLY A 25 0.97 -9.92 19.85
C GLY A 25 1.39 -9.96 18.37
N ILE A 26 0.42 -9.96 17.44
CA ILE A 26 0.70 -9.86 16.00
C ILE A 26 1.33 -8.51 15.68
N THR A 27 0.77 -7.41 16.18
CA THR A 27 1.28 -6.05 16.00
C THR A 27 2.74 -5.94 16.45
N SER A 28 3.08 -6.46 17.64
CA SER A 28 4.47 -6.47 18.13
C SER A 28 5.42 -7.26 17.23
N ARG A 29 4.96 -8.39 16.68
CA ARG A 29 5.77 -9.20 15.74
C ARG A 29 5.98 -8.48 14.41
N LEU A 30 4.95 -7.84 13.86
CA LEU A 30 5.06 -7.09 12.63
C LEU A 30 6.01 -5.90 12.77
N GLN A 31 6.01 -5.22 13.92
CA GLN A 31 6.94 -4.14 14.22
C GLN A 31 8.39 -4.63 14.31
N ASN A 32 8.61 -5.82 14.90
CA ASN A 32 9.93 -6.42 14.90
C ASN A 32 10.39 -6.71 13.46
N VAL A 33 9.52 -7.28 12.62
CA VAL A 33 9.80 -7.52 11.20
C VAL A 33 10.12 -6.23 10.45
N MET A 34 9.38 -5.14 10.70
CA MET A 34 9.68 -3.82 10.10
C MET A 34 11.11 -3.37 10.39
N LEU A 35 11.57 -3.56 11.63
CA LEU A 35 12.91 -3.17 12.05
C LEU A 35 13.99 -4.14 11.54
N THR A 36 13.75 -5.45 11.58
CA THR A 36 14.78 -6.45 11.24
C THR A 36 14.97 -6.60 9.74
N GLU A 37 13.90 -6.46 8.95
CA GLU A 37 13.91 -6.62 7.50
C GLU A 37 14.00 -5.27 6.77
N ASN A 38 14.12 -4.15 7.50
CA ASN A 38 14.12 -2.79 6.95
C ASN A 38 12.90 -2.52 6.05
N ILE A 39 11.71 -2.92 6.52
CA ILE A 39 10.43 -2.75 5.82
C ILE A 39 9.72 -1.52 6.38
N THR A 40 9.33 -0.61 5.49
CA THR A 40 8.54 0.59 5.82
C THR A 40 7.09 0.25 6.15
N ALA A 41 6.37 1.19 6.80
CA ALA A 41 4.96 1.00 7.10
C ALA A 41 4.12 0.77 5.83
N ASP A 42 4.40 1.49 4.75
CA ASP A 42 3.69 1.37 3.48
C ASP A 42 3.93 0.02 2.80
N GLU A 43 5.17 -0.49 2.83
CA GLU A 43 5.48 -1.83 2.32
C GLU A 43 4.75 -2.92 3.11
N LEU A 44 4.70 -2.80 4.44
CA LEU A 44 3.96 -3.73 5.28
C LEU A 44 2.45 -3.70 4.99
N VAL A 45 1.89 -2.51 4.79
CA VAL A 45 0.50 -2.34 4.33
C VAL A 45 0.30 -3.00 2.96
N GLY A 46 1.26 -2.87 2.05
CA GLY A 46 1.30 -3.57 0.76
C GLY A 46 1.21 -5.09 0.92
N CYS A 47 2.03 -5.68 1.79
CA CYS A 47 1.99 -7.10 2.12
C CYS A 47 0.62 -7.52 2.69
N ALA A 48 0.06 -6.75 3.63
CA ALA A 48 -1.25 -7.03 4.22
C ALA A 48 -2.37 -7.04 3.17
N ARG A 49 -2.32 -6.14 2.17
CA ARG A 49 -3.27 -6.13 1.04
C ARG A 49 -3.19 -7.41 0.21
N VAL A 50 -1.97 -7.91 -0.07
CA VAL A 50 -1.78 -9.17 -0.81
C VAL A 50 -2.33 -10.35 -0.02
N VAL A 51 -2.01 -10.45 1.28
CA VAL A 51 -2.54 -11.49 2.17
C VAL A 51 -4.07 -11.48 2.15
N ARG A 52 -4.70 -10.30 2.24
CA ARG A 52 -6.16 -10.16 2.18
C ARG A 52 -6.74 -10.62 0.85
N ARG A 53 -6.12 -10.26 -0.28
CA ARG A 53 -6.55 -10.73 -1.62
C ARG A 53 -6.47 -12.25 -1.72
N ASN A 54 -5.36 -12.83 -1.28
CA ASN A 54 -5.17 -14.28 -1.30
C ASN A 54 -6.19 -14.99 -0.41
N HIS A 55 -6.49 -14.43 0.77
CA HIS A 55 -7.51 -14.95 1.67
C HIS A 55 -8.93 -14.90 1.05
N ALA A 56 -9.28 -13.81 0.35
CA ALA A 56 -10.55 -13.71 -0.36
C ALA A 56 -10.68 -14.73 -1.50
N SER A 57 -9.62 -14.90 -2.29
CA SER A 57 -9.57 -15.93 -3.34
C SER A 57 -9.68 -17.34 -2.76
N PHE A 58 -8.94 -17.63 -1.68
CA PHE A 58 -8.97 -18.94 -1.02
C PHE A 58 -10.36 -19.26 -0.46
N LYS A 59 -11.01 -18.27 0.18
CA LYS A 59 -12.37 -18.42 0.69
C LYS A 59 -13.40 -18.64 -0.41
N ALA A 60 -13.24 -18.00 -1.57
CA ALA A 60 -14.10 -18.25 -2.73
C ALA A 60 -13.90 -19.66 -3.29
N MET A 61 -12.65 -20.16 -3.34
CA MET A 61 -12.36 -21.53 -3.76
C MET A 61 -12.97 -22.57 -2.80
N GLU A 62 -12.91 -22.35 -1.49
CA GLU A 62 -13.56 -23.21 -0.49
C GLU A 62 -15.06 -23.36 -0.73
N LYS A 63 -15.71 -22.30 -1.22
CA LYS A 63 -17.14 -22.26 -1.53
C LYS A 63 -17.49 -22.62 -2.97
N ASN A 64 -16.50 -22.96 -3.79
CA ASN A 64 -16.64 -23.13 -5.24
C ASN A 64 -17.29 -21.91 -5.94
N GLU A 65 -17.00 -20.72 -5.44
CA GLU A 65 -17.48 -19.45 -5.99
C GLU A 65 -16.43 -18.87 -6.94
N ARG A 66 -16.89 -18.11 -7.95
CA ARG A 66 -15.96 -17.32 -8.77
C ARG A 66 -15.26 -16.31 -7.84
N PRO A 67 -13.91 -16.27 -7.82
CA PRO A 67 -13.20 -15.30 -6.99
C PRO A 67 -13.62 -13.88 -7.39
N PRO A 68 -13.72 -12.96 -6.41
CA PRO A 68 -14.10 -11.59 -6.70
C PRO A 68 -13.18 -11.01 -7.76
N ALA A 69 -13.76 -10.40 -8.80
CA ALA A 69 -12.99 -9.65 -9.77
C ALA A 69 -12.22 -8.56 -9.00
N VAL A 70 -10.89 -8.65 -9.02
CA VAL A 70 -10.02 -7.70 -8.33
C VAL A 70 -10.15 -6.34 -9.03
N SER A 71 -11.03 -5.49 -8.53
CA SER A 71 -11.00 -4.06 -8.82
C SER A 71 -9.94 -3.41 -7.92
N PRO A 72 -9.03 -2.58 -8.45
CA PRO A 72 -8.00 -1.93 -7.65
C PRO A 72 -8.62 -0.83 -6.79
N SER A 73 -9.03 -1.18 -5.57
CA SER A 73 -9.29 -0.23 -4.48
C SER A 73 -9.22 -1.04 -3.18
N GLU A 74 -8.33 -0.73 -2.25
CA GLU A 74 -8.70 0.04 -1.04
C GLU A 74 -7.56 0.93 -0.49
N ASN A 75 -6.55 1.24 -1.29
CA ASN A 75 -5.81 2.50 -1.19
C ASN A 75 -5.15 2.72 -2.55
N ASN A 76 -5.60 3.77 -3.23
CA ASN A 76 -5.47 3.92 -4.67
C ASN A 76 -4.15 4.58 -5.05
N ASP A 77 -3.07 4.20 -4.36
CA ASP A 77 -1.74 4.73 -4.62
C ASP A 77 -1.25 4.09 -5.91
N TYR A 78 -1.40 4.87 -6.98
CA TYR A 78 -0.83 4.54 -8.27
C TYR A 78 0.38 5.42 -8.51
N PHE A 79 1.45 4.81 -9.00
CA PHE A 79 2.73 5.46 -9.23
C PHE A 79 2.93 5.74 -10.71
N CYS A 80 3.47 6.91 -11.03
CA CYS A 80 3.84 7.21 -12.40
C CYS A 80 4.86 6.18 -12.90
N SER A 81 4.58 5.58 -14.06
CA SER A 81 5.44 4.57 -14.69
C SER A 81 6.79 5.11 -15.19
N PHE A 82 6.98 6.43 -15.18
CA PHE A 82 8.19 7.11 -15.67
C PHE A 82 9.06 7.64 -14.52
N CYS A 83 8.49 8.40 -13.58
CA CYS A 83 9.23 9.00 -12.47
C CYS A 83 9.06 8.29 -11.12
N GLY A 84 8.11 7.35 -11.00
CA GLY A 84 7.86 6.61 -9.76
C GLY A 84 7.08 7.37 -8.67
N LYS A 85 6.76 8.66 -8.86
CA LYS A 85 5.98 9.45 -7.90
C LYS A 85 4.56 8.92 -7.72
N GLY A 86 4.07 8.93 -6.48
CA GLY A 86 2.69 8.62 -6.12
C GLY A 86 1.70 9.68 -6.59
N ASN A 87 0.41 9.32 -6.66
CA ASN A 87 -0.68 10.24 -7.02
C ASN A 87 -0.84 11.44 -6.05
N ASN A 88 -0.28 11.34 -4.83
CA ASN A 88 -0.24 12.38 -3.80
C ASN A 88 0.97 13.31 -3.94
N GLU A 89 1.99 12.90 -4.70
CA GLU A 89 3.23 13.66 -4.91
C GLU A 89 3.20 14.51 -6.20
N VAL A 90 2.16 14.37 -7.02
CA VAL A 90 2.01 15.07 -8.30
C VAL A 90 0.67 15.78 -8.38
N SER A 91 0.63 16.89 -9.12
CA SER A 91 -0.61 17.69 -9.25
C SER A 91 -1.72 16.93 -9.99
N LYS A 92 -1.34 16.14 -11.00
CA LYS A 92 -2.30 15.35 -11.80
C LYS A 92 -1.67 14.06 -12.32
N MET A 93 -2.47 13.00 -12.31
CA MET A 93 -2.12 11.69 -12.87
C MET A 93 -3.12 11.32 -13.96
N VAL A 94 -2.64 10.97 -15.15
CA VAL A 94 -3.44 10.39 -16.23
C VAL A 94 -3.40 8.87 -16.08
N THR A 95 -4.57 8.23 -16.15
CA THR A 95 -4.72 6.79 -15.90
C THR A 95 -5.33 6.09 -17.11
N ALA A 96 -4.63 5.09 -17.62
CA ALA A 96 -5.11 4.11 -18.58
C ALA A 96 -5.16 2.73 -17.91
N PRO A 97 -5.84 1.72 -18.48
CA PRO A 97 -5.81 0.37 -17.92
C PRO A 97 -4.37 -0.12 -17.76
N LYS A 98 -3.91 -0.24 -16.50
CA LYS A 98 -2.57 -0.69 -16.07
C LYS A 98 -1.39 0.27 -16.34
N VAL A 99 -1.62 1.52 -16.74
CA VAL A 99 -0.54 2.51 -16.97
C VAL A 99 -0.90 3.86 -16.36
N TYR A 100 0.08 4.51 -15.73
CA TYR A 100 -0.09 5.76 -15.01
C TYR A 100 1.03 6.74 -15.40
N ILE A 101 0.70 7.97 -15.80
CA ILE A 101 1.69 9.00 -16.14
C ILE A 101 1.30 10.33 -15.47
N CYS A 102 2.24 10.99 -14.80
CA CYS A 102 1.99 12.29 -14.17
C CYS A 102 2.13 13.44 -15.17
N ASN A 103 1.57 14.60 -14.84
CA ASN A 103 1.63 15.78 -15.69
C ASN A 103 3.07 16.22 -16.00
N GLU A 104 3.98 16.17 -15.03
CA GLU A 104 5.40 16.52 -15.22
C GLU A 104 6.07 15.62 -16.27
N CYS A 105 5.76 14.32 -16.27
CA CYS A 105 6.29 13.40 -17.28
C CYS A 105 5.64 13.60 -18.65
N VAL A 106 4.36 14.00 -18.70
CA VAL A 106 3.71 14.37 -19.97
C VAL A 106 4.38 15.60 -20.57
N GLU A 107 4.60 16.65 -19.78
CA GLU A 107 5.28 17.88 -20.20
C GLU A 107 6.71 17.58 -20.69
N LEU A 108 7.47 16.80 -19.91
CA LEU A 108 8.81 16.38 -20.33
C LEU A 108 8.80 15.57 -21.64
N CYS A 109 7.85 14.65 -21.80
CA CYS A 109 7.72 13.90 -23.05
C CYS A 109 7.33 14.81 -24.21
N GLU A 110 6.47 15.80 -24.00
CA GLU A 110 6.10 16.79 -25.01
C GLU A 110 7.31 17.63 -25.45
N ASP A 111 8.14 18.08 -24.51
CA ASP A 111 9.39 18.81 -24.80
C ASP A 111 10.36 17.96 -25.64
N ILE A 112 10.50 16.67 -25.29
CA ILE A 112 11.34 15.73 -26.05
C ILE A 112 10.80 15.51 -27.46
N ILE A 113 9.49 15.36 -27.63
CA ILE A 113 8.83 15.06 -28.91
C ILE A 113 8.78 16.29 -29.82
N THR A 114 8.51 17.46 -29.26
CA THR A 114 8.49 18.73 -30.02
C THR A 114 9.90 19.16 -30.44
N GLY A 115 10.91 18.47 -29.91
CA GLY A 115 12.29 18.60 -30.31
C GLY A 115 12.89 19.84 -29.67
N PHE A 116 13.81 19.62 -28.74
CA PHE A 116 14.90 20.55 -28.47
C PHE A 116 15.57 20.90 -29.81
N ARG A 117 15.04 21.91 -30.50
CA ARG A 117 15.80 22.67 -31.48
C ARG A 117 16.68 23.53 -30.62
N ASP A 118 17.86 22.99 -30.31
CA ASP A 118 18.96 23.74 -29.74
C ASP A 118 19.02 25.09 -30.47
N ASN A 119 18.66 26.16 -29.77
CA ASN A 119 18.83 27.54 -30.23
C ASN A 119 20.07 28.13 -29.57
#